data_AF-A0A928STK5-F1
#
_entry.id   AF-A0A928STK5-F1
#
_cell.length_a   1.000
_cell.length_b   1.000
_cell.length_c   1.000
_cell.angle_alpha   90.00
_cell.angle_beta   90.00
_cell.angle_gamma   90.00
#
_symmetry.space_group_name_H-M   'P 1'
#
loop_
_entity.id
_entity.type
_entity.pdbx_description
1 polymer ?
#
loop_
_entity_poly.entity_id
_entity_poly.type
_entity_poly.pdbx_seq_one_letter_code
_entity_poly.pdbx_strand_id
1 'polypeptide(L)'
;MFSTLFEVLLSRGWRWDRKDPPALMAPNGTIWLDHAPPWKDPHELLGVMQGRLERIRNAGPISDDVDAWTRTVSDTQALVDATRDVLLSNGAA
;
A
#
# COMPACT_ATOMS: atom_id res chain seq x y z
N MET A 1 -18.53 6.97 3.86
CA MET A 1 -18.20 5.98 2.80
C MET A 1 -16.68 5.79 2.81
N PHE A 2 -16.17 5.03 3.77
CA PHE A 2 -14.73 4.96 4.12
C PHE A 2 -14.05 3.66 3.61
N SER A 3 -14.77 2.79 2.90
CA SER A 3 -14.64 1.35 3.20
C SER A 3 -14.06 0.42 2.16
N THR A 4 -14.20 0.60 0.85
CA THR A 4 -13.88 -0.53 -0.05
C THR A 4 -12.38 -0.88 -0.06
N LEU A 5 -11.50 0.12 -0.20
CA LEU A 5 -10.06 -0.13 -0.19
C LEU A 5 -9.55 -0.55 1.18
N PHE A 6 -10.00 0.10 2.24
CA PHE A 6 -9.57 -0.22 3.58
C PHE A 6 -9.99 -1.66 3.98
N GLU A 7 -11.23 -2.06 3.69
CA GLU A 7 -11.72 -3.43 3.92
C GLU A 7 -10.97 -4.46 3.08
N VAL A 8 -10.69 -4.16 1.81
CA VAL A 8 -9.88 -5.04 0.96
C VAL A 8 -8.47 -5.20 1.53
N LEU A 9 -7.84 -4.13 2.01
CA LEU A 9 -6.52 -4.21 2.64
C LEU A 9 -6.57 -5.04 3.93
N LEU A 10 -7.56 -4.83 4.80
CA LEU A 10 -7.72 -5.62 6.02
C LEU A 10 -7.94 -7.12 5.73
N SER A 11 -8.74 -7.46 4.73
CA SER A 11 -8.96 -8.87 4.33
C SER A 11 -7.70 -9.52 3.74
N ARG A 12 -6.75 -8.73 3.24
CA ARG A 12 -5.43 -9.16 2.76
C ARG A 12 -4.35 -9.15 3.85
N GLY A 13 -4.74 -9.00 5.12
CA GLY A 13 -3.84 -9.08 6.27
C GLY A 13 -3.11 -7.78 6.59
N TRP A 14 -3.45 -6.66 5.95
CA TRP A 14 -2.99 -5.36 6.40
C TRP A 14 -3.65 -5.01 7.73
N ARG A 15 -2.96 -4.22 8.55
CA ARG A 15 -3.45 -3.82 9.87
C ARG A 15 -3.39 -2.32 10.02
N TRP A 16 -4.39 -1.76 10.66
CA TRP A 16 -4.40 -0.35 11.03
C TRP A 16 -3.91 -0.18 12.46
N ASP A 17 -2.73 0.41 12.62
CA ASP A 17 -2.19 0.78 13.92
C ASP A 17 -2.67 2.21 14.26
N ARG A 18 -3.47 2.33 15.33
CA ARG A 18 -4.07 3.59 15.80
C ARG A 18 -3.14 4.39 16.71
N LYS A 19 -1.86 4.05 16.81
CA LYS A 19 -0.85 4.88 17.47
C LYS A 19 -0.79 6.28 16.85
N ASP A 20 -0.13 7.22 17.53
CA ASP A 20 0.08 8.57 17.03
C ASP A 20 1.52 8.71 16.52
N PRO A 21 1.77 8.85 15.19
CA PRO A 21 0.78 8.97 14.11
C PRO A 21 0.21 7.61 13.67
N PRO A 22 -1.03 7.57 13.16
CA PRO A 22 -1.66 6.33 12.74
C PRO A 22 -0.99 5.79 11.48
N ALA A 23 -0.89 4.47 11.38
CA ALA A 23 -0.13 3.81 10.33
C ALA A 23 -0.86 2.59 9.77
N LEU A 24 -0.72 2.39 8.48
CA LEU A 24 -1.09 1.13 7.85
C LEU A 24 0.13 0.20 7.85
N MET A 25 0.00 -0.94 8.52
CA MET A 25 1.04 -1.96 8.60
C MET A 25 0.79 -3.05 7.56
N ALA A 26 1.78 -3.28 6.70
CA ALA A 26 1.72 -4.33 5.70
C ALA A 26 1.95 -5.72 6.31
N PRO A 27 1.52 -6.80 5.62
CA PRO A 27 1.71 -8.18 6.09
C PRO A 27 3.17 -8.54 6.35
N ASN A 28 4.10 -8.09 5.51
CA ASN A 28 5.53 -8.36 5.69
C ASN A 28 6.24 -7.33 6.60
N GLY A 29 5.48 -6.50 7.32
CA GLY A 29 6.02 -5.61 8.36
C GLY A 29 6.50 -4.25 7.87
N THR A 30 6.32 -3.91 6.58
CA THR A 30 6.58 -2.54 6.12
C THR A 30 5.54 -1.59 6.71
N ILE A 31 5.99 -0.51 7.34
CA ILE A 31 5.11 0.52 7.91
C ILE A 31 4.85 1.58 6.85
N TRP A 32 3.57 1.86 6.60
CA TRP A 32 3.12 2.90 5.71
C TRP A 32 2.51 4.03 6.52
N LEU A 33 3.27 5.11 6.59
CA LEU A 33 2.86 6.38 7.16
C LEU A 33 2.33 7.22 6.00
N ASP A 34 1.02 7.23 5.82
CA ASP A 34 0.39 8.28 5.02
C ASP A 34 -0.61 9.02 5.91
N HIS A 35 -0.54 10.34 5.88
CA HIS A 35 -0.95 11.20 6.99
C HIS A 35 -2.46 11.24 7.27
N ALA A 36 -3.31 10.58 6.48
CA ALA A 36 -4.64 10.13 6.89
C ALA A 36 -5.36 9.41 5.74
N PRO A 37 -5.87 8.17 5.93
CA PRO A 37 -7.05 7.74 5.20
C PRO A 37 -8.25 8.63 5.57
N PRO A 38 -9.22 8.81 4.64
CA PRO A 38 -9.30 8.14 3.36
C PRO A 38 -8.54 8.94 2.31
N TRP A 39 -7.67 8.27 1.55
CA TRP A 39 -7.14 8.85 0.31
C TRP A 39 -8.32 9.30 -0.52
N LYS A 40 -8.37 10.59 -0.85
CA LYS A 40 -9.57 11.22 -1.42
C LYS A 40 -9.92 10.61 -2.79
N ASP A 41 -8.92 10.09 -3.50
CA ASP A 41 -9.07 9.45 -4.79
C ASP A 41 -8.20 8.18 -4.89
N PRO A 42 -8.79 6.97 -5.05
CA PRO A 42 -8.04 5.76 -5.28
C PRO A 42 -7.23 5.77 -6.60
N HIS A 43 -7.58 6.58 -7.60
CA HIS A 43 -6.78 6.76 -8.81
C HIS A 43 -5.47 7.50 -8.52
N GLU A 44 -5.53 8.58 -7.75
CA GLU A 44 -4.35 9.30 -7.29
C GLU A 44 -3.46 8.38 -6.45
N LEU A 45 -4.04 7.65 -5.51
CA LEU A 45 -3.31 6.67 -4.71
C LEU A 45 -2.62 5.62 -5.59
N LEU A 46 -3.32 5.05 -6.57
CA LEU A 46 -2.74 4.08 -7.50
C LEU A 46 -1.50 4.66 -8.20
N GLY A 47 -1.60 5.89 -8.73
CA GLY A 47 -0.48 6.55 -9.40
C GLY A 47 0.73 6.79 -8.48
N VAL A 48 0.49 7.26 -7.25
CA VAL A 48 1.55 7.46 -6.25
C VAL A 48 2.22 6.14 -5.89
N MET A 49 1.44 5.07 -5.69
CA MET A 49 1.95 3.75 -5.33
C MET A 49 2.72 3.08 -6.47
N GLN A 50 2.26 3.23 -7.72
CA GLN A 50 2.99 2.75 -8.89
C GLN A 50 4.34 3.47 -9.03
N GLY A 51 4.35 4.80 -8.93
CA GLY A 51 5.60 5.57 -8.98
C GLY A 51 6.55 5.23 -7.83
N ARG A 52 6.02 4.94 -6.63
CA ARG A 52 6.84 4.48 -5.50
C ARG A 52 7.43 3.09 -5.77
N LEU A 53 6.63 2.15 -6.28
CA LEU A 53 7.08 0.81 -6.64
C LEU A 53 8.22 0.84 -7.66
N GLU A 54 8.08 1.64 -8.71
CA GLU A 54 9.12 1.83 -9.72
C GLU A 54 10.41 2.39 -9.11
N ARG A 55 10.30 3.41 -8.25
CA ARG A 55 11.47 3.96 -7.55
C ARG A 55 12.16 2.94 -6.66
N ILE A 56 11.41 2.14 -5.89
CA ILE A 56 11.97 1.09 -5.02
C ILE A 56 12.69 0.03 -5.86
N ARG A 57 12.08 -0.40 -6.97
CA ARG A 57 12.69 -1.40 -7.88
C ARG A 57 13.96 -0.86 -8.51
N ASN A 58 13.95 0.39 -8.99
CA ASN A 58 15.09 1.02 -9.64
C ASN A 58 16.24 1.35 -8.68
N ALA A 59 15.92 1.70 -7.43
CA ALA A 59 16.93 1.91 -6.40
C ALA A 59 17.70 0.62 -6.08
N GLY A 60 17.07 -0.54 -6.28
CA GLY A 60 17.59 -1.83 -5.86
C GLY A 60 17.73 -1.93 -4.33
N PRO A 61 18.28 -3.05 -3.84
CA PRO A 61 18.57 -3.20 -2.42
C PRO A 61 19.63 -2.17 -1.97
N ILE A 62 19.32 -1.44 -0.90
CA ILE A 62 20.30 -0.56 -0.25
C ILE A 62 21.14 -1.45 0.68
N SER A 63 22.37 -1.81 0.28
CA SER A 63 23.31 -2.67 1.03
C SER A 63 22.84 -4.13 1.27
N ASP A 64 23.40 -4.81 2.28
CA ASP A 64 23.27 -6.25 2.56
C ASP A 64 21.85 -6.72 2.96
N ASP A 65 20.90 -5.79 3.17
CA ASP A 65 19.52 -6.11 3.56
C ASP A 65 18.60 -6.30 2.36
N VAL A 66 18.92 -7.31 1.56
CA VAL A 66 18.11 -7.74 0.39
C VAL A 66 16.70 -8.13 0.83
N ASP A 67 16.55 -8.68 2.04
CA ASP A 67 15.26 -9.11 2.56
C ASP A 67 14.35 -7.92 2.87
N ALA A 68 14.85 -6.83 3.47
CA ALA A 68 14.07 -5.62 3.69
C ALA A 68 13.63 -4.97 2.37
N TRP A 69 14.51 -4.92 1.37
CA TRP A 69 14.13 -4.45 0.04
C TRP A 69 13.03 -5.32 -0.57
N THR A 70 13.20 -6.65 -0.52
CA THR A 70 12.21 -7.62 -1.05
C THR A 70 10.85 -7.46 -0.37
N ARG A 71 10.82 -7.34 0.97
CA ARG A 71 9.59 -7.08 1.73
C ARG A 71 8.94 -5.76 1.30
N THR A 72 9.73 -4.70 1.13
CA THR A 72 9.25 -3.38 0.71
C THR A 72 8.65 -3.42 -0.70
N VAL A 73 9.29 -4.10 -1.65
CA VAL A 73 8.76 -4.31 -3.02
C VAL A 73 7.45 -5.08 -2.97
N SER A 74 7.42 -6.20 -2.23
CA SER A 74 6.24 -7.05 -2.10
C SER A 74 5.06 -6.31 -1.49
N ASP A 75 5.27 -5.58 -0.39
CA ASP A 75 4.22 -4.84 0.30
C ASP A 75 3.71 -3.67 -0.55
N THR A 76 4.59 -2.96 -1.27
CA THR A 76 4.18 -1.90 -2.20
C THR A 76 3.34 -2.47 -3.35
N GLN A 77 3.76 -3.59 -3.92
CA GLN A 77 3.02 -4.26 -5.00
C GLN A 77 1.62 -4.69 -4.52
N ALA A 78 1.52 -5.29 -3.33
CA ALA A 78 0.23 -5.71 -2.77
C ALA A 78 -0.73 -4.52 -2.58
N LEU A 79 -0.22 -3.33 -2.23
CA LEU A 79 -1.01 -2.11 -2.12
C LEU A 79 -1.48 -1.58 -3.48
N VAL A 80 -0.61 -1.61 -4.49
CA VAL A 80 -0.96 -1.30 -5.89
C VAL A 80 -2.09 -2.21 -6.38
N ASP A 81 -1.95 -3.52 -6.15
CA ASP A 81 -2.92 -4.52 -6.61
C ASP A 81 -4.26 -4.35 -5.90
N ALA A 82 -4.27 -4.17 -4.57
CA ALA A 82 -5.49 -3.89 -3.82
C ALA A 82 -6.20 -2.62 -4.30
N THR A 83 -5.46 -1.56 -4.58
CA THR A 83 -6.01 -0.30 -5.08
C THR A 83 -6.61 -0.46 -6.48
N ARG A 84 -5.90 -1.18 -7.37
CA ARG A 84 -6.39 -1.50 -8.71
C ARG A 84 -7.66 -2.35 -8.68
N ASP A 85 -7.70 -3.38 -7.83
CA ASP A 85 -8.87 -4.27 -7.73
C ASP A 85 -10.12 -3.52 -7.29
N VAL A 86 -9.98 -2.57 -6.37
CA VAL A 86 -11.09 -1.71 -5.94
C VAL A 86 -11.55 -0.78 -7.06
N LEU A 87 -10.61 -0.17 -7.79
CA LEU A 87 -10.95 0.67 -8.95
C LEU A 87 -11.68 -0.12 -10.03
N LEU A 88 -11.23 -1.34 -10.33
CA LEU A 88 -11.88 -2.22 -11.30
C LEU A 88 -13.27 -2.66 -10.82
N SER A 89 -13.42 -2.98 -9.53
CA SER A 89 -14.70 -3.39 -8.95
C SER A 89 -15.71 -2.23 -8.92
N ASN A 90 -15.25 -1.00 -8.69
CA ASN A 90 -16.10 0.19 -8.67
C ASN A 90 -16.43 0.73 -10.06
N GLY A 91 -15.59 0.47 -11.08
CA GLY A 91 -15.83 0.87 -12.47
C GLY A 91 -16.64 -0.15 -13.28
N ALA A 92 -16.84 -1.36 -12.75
CA ALA A 92 -17.69 -2.40 -13.34
C ALA A 92 -19.16 -2.35 -12.84
N ALA A 93 -19.47 -1.41 -11.95
CA ALA A 93 -20.79 -1.20 -11.33
C ALA A 93 -21.55 -0.03 -11.98
#